data_AF-A0A178LEX9-F1
#
_entry.id   AF-A0A178LEX9-F1
#
_cell.length_a   1.000
_cell.length_b   1.000
_cell.length_c   1.000
_cell.angle_alpha   90.00
_cell.angle_beta   90.00
_cell.angle_gamma   90.00
#
_symmetry.space_group_name_H-M   'P 1'
#
loop_
_entity.id
_entity.type
_entity.pdbx_description
1 polymer ?
#
loop_
_entity_poly.entity_id
_entity_poly.type
_entity_poly.pdbx_seq_one_letter_code
_entity_poly.pdbx_strand_id
1 'polypeptide(L)'
;MLGTLLTAATLSAGWVVGWNLLERRRDQDASQELILGLQVGLDLLQGIQQHRGLGGQTSREAQQRRTALHQRLEPLWQLWDDDGQYRRWQEVRQAPTDLEAHCQLIENLLQRWRLLELRLRALHPQRPSLVEHCQAIENLGLIRGIGVRAAGHSRCPLALRVRLQYLCEQLLNGPLEPALAQALERLNKEVLDTPQVRLSPEGCYALLTPLIDARLEALRPLVRLERTKSSTSAAACG
;
A
#
# COMPACT_ATOMS: atom_id res chain seq x y z
N MET A 1 18.21 58.62 -26.42
CA MET A 1 17.84 57.20 -26.60
C MET A 1 18.07 56.41 -25.30
N LEU A 2 17.31 56.70 -24.23
CA LEU A 2 17.43 56.00 -22.94
C LEU A 2 16.06 55.48 -22.42
N GLY A 3 14.94 55.90 -23.02
CA GLY A 3 13.60 55.50 -22.61
C GLY A 3 13.09 54.17 -23.17
N THR A 4 13.74 53.61 -24.20
CA THR A 4 13.31 52.35 -24.86
C THR A 4 13.94 51.10 -24.26
N LEU A 5 14.97 51.22 -23.41
CA LEU A 5 15.62 50.07 -22.76
C LEU A 5 14.97 49.66 -21.43
N LEU A 6 14.24 50.56 -20.76
CA LEU A 6 13.61 50.28 -19.47
C LEU A 6 12.26 49.54 -19.57
N THR A 7 11.57 49.59 -20.72
CA THR A 7 10.29 48.88 -20.93
C THR A 7 10.47 47.44 -21.43
N ALA A 8 11.60 47.12 -22.07
CA ALA A 8 11.90 45.76 -22.50
C ALA A 8 12.29 44.84 -21.32
N ALA A 9 12.95 45.39 -20.29
CA ALA A 9 13.36 44.64 -19.09
C ALA A 9 12.18 44.26 -18.18
N THR A 10 11.13 45.08 -18.12
CA THR A 10 9.94 44.80 -17.31
C THR A 10 8.99 43.79 -17.95
N LEU A 11 8.87 43.80 -19.29
CA LEU A 11 8.09 42.80 -20.02
C LEU A 11 8.73 41.40 -19.95
N SER A 12 10.05 41.33 -20.08
CA SER A 12 10.79 40.06 -19.96
C SER A 12 10.78 39.51 -18.53
N ALA A 13 10.91 40.35 -17.50
CA ALA A 13 10.76 39.94 -16.11
C ALA A 13 9.33 39.44 -15.79
N GLY A 14 8.30 40.11 -16.31
CA GLY A 14 6.90 39.68 -16.15
C GLY A 14 6.60 38.32 -16.81
N TRP A 15 7.22 38.05 -17.95
CA TRP A 15 7.10 36.76 -18.66
C TRP A 15 7.82 35.63 -17.93
N VAL A 16 9.03 35.89 -17.42
CA VAL A 16 9.78 34.90 -16.63
C VAL A 16 9.07 34.59 -15.31
N VAL A 17 8.52 35.60 -14.62
CA VAL A 17 7.73 35.39 -13.39
C VAL A 17 6.43 34.67 -13.69
N GLY A 18 5.73 35.03 -14.76
CA GLY A 18 4.51 34.34 -15.21
C GLY A 18 4.76 32.88 -15.57
N TRP A 19 5.85 32.59 -16.28
CA TRP A 19 6.27 31.23 -16.64
C TRP A 19 6.61 30.39 -15.41
N ASN A 20 7.42 30.91 -14.49
CA ASN A 20 7.76 30.24 -13.23
C ASN A 20 6.52 29.95 -12.36
N LEU A 21 5.53 30.85 -12.35
CA LEU A 21 4.27 30.63 -11.62
C LEU A 21 3.43 29.53 -12.27
N LEU A 22 3.40 29.47 -13.60
CA LEU A 22 2.69 28.41 -14.33
C LEU A 22 3.35 27.04 -14.16
N GLU A 23 4.68 26.97 -14.25
CA GLU A 23 5.44 25.74 -13.98
C GLU A 23 5.20 25.25 -12.55
N ARG A 24 5.28 26.16 -11.55
CA ARG A 24 4.98 25.81 -10.16
C ARG A 24 3.57 25.28 -9.97
N ARG A 25 2.57 25.84 -10.66
CA ARG A 25 1.19 25.34 -10.63
C ARG A 25 1.09 23.95 -11.26
N ARG A 26 1.70 23.73 -12.42
CA ARG A 26 1.74 22.42 -13.09
C ARG A 26 2.39 21.36 -12.21
N ASP A 27 3.51 21.67 -11.57
CA ASP A 27 4.20 20.76 -10.66
C ASP A 27 3.35 20.45 -9.42
N GLN A 28 2.64 21.45 -8.90
CA GLN A 28 1.69 21.26 -7.79
C GLN A 28 0.52 20.37 -8.18
N ASP A 29 -0.10 20.61 -9.33
CA ASP A 29 -1.22 19.82 -9.85
C ASP A 29 -0.78 18.36 -10.10
N ALA A 30 0.36 18.18 -10.77
CA ALA A 30 0.95 16.85 -11.00
C ALA A 30 1.29 16.14 -9.67
N SER A 31 1.82 16.86 -8.68
CA SER A 31 2.10 16.29 -7.36
C SER A 31 0.83 15.83 -6.66
N GLN A 32 -0.24 16.61 -6.73
CA GLN A 32 -1.53 16.26 -6.13
C GLN A 32 -2.13 15.02 -6.78
N GLU A 33 -2.08 14.94 -8.11
CA GLU A 33 -2.56 13.77 -8.86
C GLU A 33 -1.77 12.50 -8.48
N LEU A 34 -0.44 12.58 -8.45
CA LEU A 34 0.41 11.44 -8.06
C LEU A 34 0.13 10.99 -6.63
N ILE A 35 -0.12 11.93 -5.71
CA ILE A 35 -0.43 11.62 -4.31
C ILE A 35 -1.80 10.99 -4.17
N LEU A 36 -2.80 11.51 -4.87
CA LEU A 36 -4.12 10.87 -4.92
C LEU A 36 -3.98 9.43 -5.43
N GLY A 37 -3.22 9.22 -6.50
CA GLY A 37 -2.92 7.90 -7.03
C GLY A 37 -2.26 6.99 -5.98
N LEU A 38 -1.23 7.46 -5.28
CA LEU A 38 -0.58 6.66 -4.23
C LEU A 38 -1.52 6.33 -3.06
N GLN A 39 -2.42 7.24 -2.67
CA GLN A 39 -3.41 7.01 -1.61
C GLN A 39 -4.44 5.98 -2.04
N VAL A 40 -5.03 6.14 -3.23
CA VAL A 40 -5.98 5.19 -3.82
C VAL A 40 -5.34 3.81 -3.95
N GLY A 41 -4.11 3.75 -4.46
CA GLY A 41 -3.37 2.49 -4.59
C GLY A 41 -3.09 1.82 -3.24
N LEU A 42 -2.79 2.59 -2.19
CA LEU A 42 -2.59 2.05 -0.85
C LEU A 42 -3.89 1.46 -0.27
N ASP A 43 -5.02 2.15 -0.45
CA ASP A 43 -6.32 1.66 0.01
C ASP A 43 -6.78 0.41 -0.78
N LEU A 44 -6.51 0.37 -2.09
CA LEU A 44 -6.72 -0.81 -2.93
C LEU A 44 -5.86 -2.00 -2.45
N LEU A 45 -4.57 -1.78 -2.22
CA LEU A 45 -3.66 -2.79 -1.69
C LEU A 45 -4.18 -3.35 -0.36
N GLN A 46 -4.54 -2.49 0.59
CA GLN A 46 -5.09 -2.92 1.88
C GLN A 46 -6.36 -3.75 1.68
N GLY A 47 -7.31 -3.27 0.86
CA GLY A 47 -8.57 -3.97 0.63
C GLY A 47 -8.40 -5.34 -0.02
N ILE A 48 -7.52 -5.45 -1.01
CA ILE A 48 -7.26 -6.71 -1.72
C ILE A 48 -6.48 -7.69 -0.83
N GLN A 49 -5.54 -7.20 -0.02
CA GLN A 49 -4.87 -8.02 0.99
C GLN A 49 -5.85 -8.55 2.05
N GLN A 50 -6.83 -7.75 2.45
CA GLN A 50 -7.91 -8.18 3.35
C GLN A 50 -8.79 -9.23 2.67
N HIS A 51 -9.21 -8.99 1.41
CA HIS A 51 -9.98 -9.95 0.63
C HIS A 51 -9.26 -11.30 0.49
N ARG A 52 -7.95 -11.26 0.15
CA ARG A 52 -7.07 -12.45 0.09
C ARG A 52 -7.03 -13.22 1.41
N GLY A 53 -6.90 -12.49 2.53
CA GLY A 53 -6.84 -13.06 3.87
C GLY A 53 -8.16 -13.70 4.29
N LEU A 54 -9.28 -13.11 3.90
CA LEU A 54 -10.61 -13.67 4.14
C LEU A 54 -10.92 -14.83 3.22
N GLY A 55 -10.30 -14.91 2.04
CA GLY A 55 -10.60 -15.90 1.02
C GLY A 55 -10.32 -17.36 1.42
N GLY A 56 -9.48 -17.58 2.43
CA GLY A 56 -9.26 -18.91 3.02
C GLY A 56 -10.31 -19.32 4.07
N GLN A 57 -11.32 -18.50 4.32
CA GLN A 57 -12.34 -18.72 5.36
C GLN A 57 -13.72 -18.93 4.73
N THR A 58 -14.44 -19.94 5.22
CA THR A 58 -15.78 -20.32 4.75
C THR A 58 -16.91 -19.78 5.63
N SER A 59 -16.59 -19.19 6.79
CA SER A 59 -17.58 -18.65 7.72
C SER A 59 -18.44 -17.56 7.10
N ARG A 60 -19.69 -17.44 7.58
CA ARG A 60 -20.65 -16.42 7.11
C ARG A 60 -20.14 -15.00 7.32
N GLU A 61 -19.44 -14.76 8.43
CA GLU A 61 -18.83 -13.47 8.72
C GLU A 61 -17.76 -13.11 7.68
N ALA A 62 -16.87 -14.05 7.34
CA ALA A 62 -15.85 -13.82 6.31
C ALA A 62 -16.47 -13.51 4.95
N GLN A 63 -17.55 -14.20 4.58
CA GLN A 63 -18.31 -13.92 3.35
C GLN A 63 -18.89 -12.49 3.36
N GLN A 64 -19.55 -12.09 4.44
CA GLN A 64 -20.11 -10.73 4.59
C GLN A 64 -19.03 -9.65 4.51
N ARG A 65 -17.89 -9.86 5.17
CA ARG A 65 -16.75 -8.94 5.13
C ARG A 65 -16.16 -8.82 3.72
N ARG A 66 -16.07 -9.92 2.95
CA ARG A 66 -15.65 -9.86 1.54
C ARG A 66 -16.63 -9.05 0.68
N THR A 67 -17.93 -9.26 0.85
CA THR A 67 -18.96 -8.47 0.14
C THR A 67 -18.85 -6.98 0.47
N ALA A 68 -18.63 -6.62 1.74
CA ALA A 68 -18.42 -5.23 2.14
C ALA A 68 -17.15 -4.64 1.51
N LEU A 69 -16.07 -5.42 1.39
CA LEU A 69 -14.87 -5.01 0.68
C LEU A 69 -15.13 -4.75 -0.80
N HIS A 70 -15.95 -5.57 -1.47
CA HIS A 70 -16.29 -5.35 -2.88
C HIS A 70 -16.92 -3.96 -3.08
N GLN A 71 -17.91 -3.62 -2.25
CA GLN A 71 -18.59 -2.33 -2.31
C GLN A 71 -17.64 -1.15 -2.02
N ARG A 72 -16.74 -1.32 -1.04
CA ARG A 72 -15.75 -0.29 -0.67
C ARG A 72 -14.70 -0.05 -1.75
N LEU A 73 -14.27 -1.10 -2.45
CA LEU A 73 -13.20 -1.03 -3.44
C LEU A 73 -13.67 -0.53 -4.80
N GLU A 74 -14.95 -0.68 -5.12
CA GLU A 74 -15.52 -0.28 -6.41
C GLU A 74 -15.22 1.19 -6.80
N PRO A 75 -15.50 2.21 -5.97
CA PRO A 75 -15.16 3.60 -6.33
C PRO A 75 -13.65 3.85 -6.43
N LEU A 76 -12.83 3.09 -5.69
CA LEU A 76 -11.37 3.23 -5.75
C LEU A 76 -10.81 2.71 -7.08
N TRP A 77 -11.40 1.66 -7.64
CA TRP A 77 -11.02 1.18 -8.96
C TRP A 77 -11.33 2.18 -10.08
N GLN A 78 -12.42 2.94 -9.95
CA GLN A 78 -12.74 4.02 -10.89
C GLN A 78 -11.70 5.16 -10.82
N LEU A 79 -11.20 5.46 -9.62
CA LEU A 79 -10.14 6.47 -9.43
C LEU A 79 -8.76 5.97 -9.84
N TRP A 80 -8.53 4.65 -9.78
CA TRP A 80 -7.24 4.07 -10.14
C TRP A 80 -6.98 4.09 -11.65
N ASP A 81 -8.03 4.10 -12.48
CA ASP A 81 -7.94 4.21 -13.94
C ASP A 81 -6.95 3.20 -14.55
N ASP A 82 -7.27 1.92 -14.38
CA ASP A 82 -6.54 0.78 -14.95
C ASP A 82 -7.50 -0.35 -15.32
N ASP A 83 -8.04 -0.32 -16.55
CA ASP A 83 -9.00 -1.33 -17.01
C ASP A 83 -8.47 -2.77 -16.91
N GLY A 84 -7.16 -2.95 -17.12
CA GLY A 84 -6.50 -4.25 -17.06
C GLY A 84 -6.48 -4.83 -15.65
N GLN A 85 -6.05 -4.02 -14.68
CA GLN A 85 -6.04 -4.42 -13.27
C GLN A 85 -7.45 -4.53 -12.70
N TYR A 86 -8.37 -3.65 -13.12
CA TYR A 86 -9.78 -3.73 -12.72
C TYR A 86 -10.43 -5.03 -13.22
N ARG A 87 -10.18 -5.45 -14.46
CA ARG A 87 -10.65 -6.75 -14.96
C ARG A 87 -10.12 -7.93 -14.13
N ARG A 88 -8.82 -7.92 -13.81
CA ARG A 88 -8.23 -8.93 -12.92
C ARG A 88 -8.87 -8.92 -11.53
N TRP A 89 -9.20 -7.75 -10.99
CA TRP A 89 -9.98 -7.66 -9.75
C TRP A 89 -11.37 -8.31 -9.88
N GLN A 90 -12.07 -8.09 -10.99
CA GLN A 90 -13.37 -8.73 -11.25
C GLN A 90 -13.26 -10.26 -11.31
N GLU A 91 -12.13 -10.81 -11.74
CA GLU A 91 -11.87 -12.26 -11.71
C GLU A 91 -11.57 -12.72 -10.28
N VAL A 92 -10.62 -12.06 -9.61
CA VAL A 92 -10.18 -12.37 -8.24
C VAL A 92 -11.34 -12.31 -7.23
N ARG A 93 -12.25 -11.34 -7.36
CA ARG A 93 -13.39 -11.21 -6.45
C ARG A 93 -14.35 -12.41 -6.52
N GLN A 94 -14.42 -13.08 -7.67
CA GLN A 94 -15.27 -14.27 -7.87
C GLN A 94 -14.57 -15.56 -7.42
N ALA A 95 -13.24 -15.54 -7.34
CA ALA A 95 -12.42 -16.67 -6.90
C ALA A 95 -11.65 -16.33 -5.61
N PRO A 96 -12.35 -16.10 -4.47
CA PRO A 96 -11.70 -15.65 -3.23
C PRO A 96 -10.65 -16.64 -2.69
N THR A 97 -10.79 -17.93 -3.01
CA THR A 97 -9.85 -18.98 -2.57
C THR A 97 -8.54 -18.98 -3.34
N ASP A 98 -8.50 -18.42 -4.55
CA ASP A 98 -7.32 -18.39 -5.43
C ASP A 98 -6.25 -17.42 -4.89
N LEU A 99 -5.34 -17.95 -4.08
CA LEU A 99 -4.27 -17.17 -3.48
C LEU A 99 -3.36 -16.54 -4.54
N GLU A 100 -3.09 -17.25 -5.62
CA GLU A 100 -2.06 -16.86 -6.58
C GLU A 100 -2.56 -15.70 -7.46
N ALA A 101 -3.82 -15.75 -7.89
CA ALA A 101 -4.45 -14.62 -8.58
C ALA A 101 -4.44 -13.34 -7.73
N HIS A 102 -4.65 -13.45 -6.41
CA HIS A 102 -4.50 -12.29 -5.52
C HIS A 102 -3.05 -11.79 -5.44
N CYS A 103 -2.07 -12.69 -5.34
CA CYS A 103 -0.66 -12.31 -5.27
C CYS A 103 -0.24 -11.57 -6.54
N GLN A 104 -0.63 -12.08 -7.71
CA GLN A 104 -0.37 -11.43 -8.98
C GLN A 104 -1.04 -10.05 -9.04
N LEU A 105 -2.32 -9.92 -8.68
CA LEU A 105 -2.99 -8.62 -8.67
C LEU A 105 -2.28 -7.61 -7.75
N ILE A 106 -1.91 -8.03 -6.54
CA ILE A 106 -1.18 -7.18 -5.59
C ILE A 106 0.20 -6.79 -6.14
N GLU A 107 0.92 -7.70 -6.78
CA GLU A 107 2.21 -7.40 -7.40
C GLU A 107 2.08 -6.34 -8.50
N ASN A 108 1.08 -6.45 -9.38
CA ASN A 108 0.83 -5.45 -10.43
C ASN A 108 0.46 -4.09 -9.85
N LEU A 109 -0.34 -4.07 -8.78
CA LEU A 109 -0.66 -2.84 -8.05
C LEU A 109 0.59 -2.21 -7.44
N LEU A 110 1.45 -2.99 -6.78
CA LEU A 110 2.71 -2.51 -6.20
C LEU A 110 3.66 -1.96 -7.28
N GLN A 111 3.71 -2.57 -8.46
CA GLN A 111 4.51 -2.07 -9.58
C GLN A 111 4.05 -0.69 -10.06
N ARG A 112 2.73 -0.52 -10.29
CA ARG A 112 2.17 0.79 -10.66
C ARG A 112 2.32 1.80 -9.54
N TRP A 113 2.14 1.39 -8.29
CA TRP A 113 2.35 2.24 -7.12
C TRP A 113 3.80 2.75 -7.04
N ARG A 114 4.80 1.89 -7.27
CA ARG A 114 6.21 2.27 -7.34
C ARG A 114 6.48 3.28 -8.48
N LEU A 115 5.83 3.14 -9.63
CA LEU A 115 5.95 4.13 -10.72
C LEU A 115 5.43 5.51 -10.32
N LEU A 116 4.30 5.57 -9.61
CA LEU A 116 3.75 6.82 -9.07
C LEU A 116 4.72 7.44 -8.05
N GLU A 117 5.28 6.63 -7.17
CA GLU A 117 6.25 7.07 -6.16
C GLU A 117 7.52 7.64 -6.82
N LEU A 118 8.06 6.96 -7.83
CA LEU A 118 9.23 7.41 -8.58
C LEU A 118 8.99 8.77 -9.25
N ARG A 119 7.83 8.95 -9.88
CA ARG A 119 7.43 10.23 -10.48
C ARG A 119 7.31 11.33 -9.43
N LEU A 120 6.70 11.03 -8.27
CA LEU A 120 6.55 12.00 -7.19
C LEU A 120 7.92 12.41 -6.61
N ARG A 121 8.84 11.45 -6.46
CA ARG A 121 10.21 11.72 -5.99
C ARG A 121 11.04 12.49 -7.01
N ALA A 122 10.78 12.34 -8.31
CA ALA A 122 11.40 13.18 -9.33
C ALA A 122 11.00 14.66 -9.16
N LEU A 123 9.75 14.93 -8.77
CA LEU A 123 9.28 16.29 -8.44
C LEU A 123 9.75 16.75 -7.04
N HIS A 124 9.91 15.82 -6.09
CA HIS A 124 10.30 16.10 -4.70
C HIS A 124 11.43 15.17 -4.22
N PRO A 125 12.70 15.44 -4.59
CA PRO A 125 13.82 14.51 -4.33
C PRO A 125 14.10 14.20 -2.86
N GLN A 126 13.69 15.09 -1.94
CA GLN A 126 13.87 14.93 -0.50
C GLN A 126 12.90 13.92 0.13
N ARG A 127 11.88 13.45 -0.61
CA ARG A 127 10.92 12.48 -0.07
C ARG A 127 11.57 11.11 0.12
N PRO A 128 11.30 10.44 1.26
CA PRO A 128 11.81 9.10 1.50
C PRO A 128 11.24 8.10 0.51
N SER A 129 12.00 7.04 0.24
CA SER A 129 11.51 5.87 -0.49
C SER A 129 10.49 5.12 0.36
N LEU A 130 9.39 4.71 -0.23
CA LEU A 130 8.30 4.01 0.45
C LEU A 130 8.20 2.53 0.04
N VAL A 131 8.94 2.13 -0.99
CA VAL A 131 9.01 0.77 -1.52
C VAL A 131 9.17 -0.30 -0.43
N GLU A 132 10.13 -0.14 0.47
CA GLU A 132 10.46 -1.14 1.49
C GLU A 132 9.32 -1.30 2.50
N HIS A 133 8.63 -0.20 2.82
CA HIS A 133 7.47 -0.21 3.69
C HIS A 133 6.31 -1.01 3.07
N CYS A 134 6.00 -0.75 1.80
CA CYS A 134 4.97 -1.49 1.06
C CYS A 134 5.32 -2.99 0.93
N GLN A 135 6.59 -3.32 0.66
CA GLN A 135 7.03 -4.72 0.57
C GLN A 135 6.92 -5.44 1.92
N ALA A 136 7.30 -4.79 3.02
CA ALA A 136 7.18 -5.35 4.36
C ALA A 136 5.71 -5.63 4.74
N ILE A 137 4.81 -4.71 4.40
CA ILE A 137 3.36 -4.89 4.58
C ILE A 137 2.85 -6.07 3.75
N GLU A 138 3.28 -6.20 2.50
CA GLU A 138 2.87 -7.31 1.64
C GLU A 138 3.38 -8.66 2.13
N ASN A 139 4.63 -8.75 2.61
CA ASN A 139 5.17 -9.98 3.19
C ASN A 139 4.29 -10.47 4.35
N LEU A 140 3.89 -9.57 5.26
CA LEU A 140 2.95 -9.91 6.34
C LEU A 140 1.56 -10.29 5.82
N GLY A 141 1.06 -9.56 4.81
CA GLY A 141 -0.20 -9.86 4.16
C GLY A 141 -0.20 -11.25 3.52
N LEU A 142 0.92 -11.69 2.95
CA LEU A 142 1.09 -12.99 2.32
C LEU A 142 1.20 -14.10 3.36
N ILE A 143 1.98 -13.91 4.43
CA ILE A 143 2.02 -14.82 5.58
C ILE A 143 0.62 -15.01 6.15
N ARG A 144 -0.16 -13.93 6.32
CA ARG A 144 -1.57 -14.02 6.73
C ARG A 144 -2.39 -14.85 5.73
N GLY A 145 -2.30 -14.57 4.44
CA GLY A 145 -3.05 -15.27 3.41
C GLY A 145 -2.78 -16.78 3.35
N ILE A 146 -1.52 -17.18 3.52
CA ILE A 146 -1.09 -18.58 3.56
C ILE A 146 -1.46 -19.23 4.90
N GLY A 147 -1.19 -18.55 6.01
CA GLY A 147 -1.47 -19.04 7.36
C GLY A 147 -2.95 -19.34 7.57
N VAL A 148 -3.86 -18.47 7.10
CA VAL A 148 -5.30 -18.72 7.16
C VAL A 148 -5.69 -19.99 6.41
N ARG A 149 -5.12 -20.21 5.22
CA ARG A 149 -5.40 -21.41 4.42
C ARG A 149 -4.83 -22.66 5.08
N ALA A 150 -3.61 -22.59 5.58
CA ALA A 150 -2.98 -23.67 6.34
C ALA A 150 -3.79 -24.05 7.58
N ALA A 151 -4.33 -23.06 8.29
CA ALA A 151 -5.18 -23.21 9.46
C ALA A 151 -6.54 -23.88 9.15
N GLY A 152 -6.96 -23.91 7.88
CA GLY A 152 -8.18 -24.58 7.44
C GLY A 152 -8.07 -26.10 7.35
N HIS A 153 -6.88 -26.67 7.57
CA HIS A 153 -6.64 -28.11 7.52
C HIS A 153 -6.36 -28.67 8.92
N SER A 154 -6.67 -29.95 9.14
CA SER A 154 -6.30 -30.65 10.39
C SER A 154 -4.79 -30.74 10.59
N ARG A 155 -4.03 -30.81 9.48
CA ARG A 155 -2.57 -30.73 9.43
C ARG A 155 -2.17 -29.75 8.34
N CYS A 156 -1.17 -28.92 8.60
CA CYS A 156 -0.67 -27.97 7.61
C CYS A 156 -0.11 -28.72 6.37
N PRO A 157 -0.67 -28.48 5.17
CA PRO A 157 -0.17 -29.10 3.94
C PRO A 157 1.30 -28.73 3.69
N LEU A 158 2.11 -29.69 3.23
CA LEU A 158 3.56 -29.50 3.06
C LEU A 158 3.91 -28.27 2.22
N ALA A 159 3.23 -28.06 1.09
CA ALA A 159 3.49 -26.93 0.21
C ALA A 159 3.24 -25.57 0.92
N LEU A 160 2.19 -25.47 1.73
CA LEU A 160 1.91 -24.26 2.51
C LEU A 160 2.92 -24.10 3.65
N ARG A 161 3.29 -25.19 4.31
CA ARG A 161 4.29 -25.20 5.39
C ARG A 161 5.63 -24.67 4.92
N VAL A 162 6.17 -25.19 3.81
CA VAL A 162 7.45 -24.76 3.25
C VAL A 162 7.43 -23.28 2.87
N ARG A 163 6.38 -22.84 2.16
CA ARG A 163 6.25 -21.43 1.75
C ARG A 163 6.15 -20.50 2.96
N LEU A 164 5.40 -20.91 3.99
CA LEU A 164 5.21 -20.12 5.20
C LEU A 164 6.47 -20.07 6.07
N GLN A 165 7.19 -21.19 6.22
CA GLN A 165 8.50 -21.23 6.90
C GLN A 165 9.50 -20.29 6.24
N TYR A 166 9.65 -20.37 4.92
CA TYR A 166 10.54 -19.48 4.17
C TYR A 166 10.21 -18.00 4.42
N LEU A 167 8.94 -17.61 4.35
CA LEU A 167 8.53 -16.23 4.58
C LEU A 167 8.76 -15.77 6.02
N CYS A 168 8.50 -16.63 7.01
CA CYS A 168 8.77 -16.34 8.41
C CYS A 168 10.27 -16.15 8.66
N GLU A 169 11.13 -17.01 8.12
CA GLU A 169 12.59 -16.91 8.24
C GLU A 169 13.12 -15.60 7.65
N GLN A 170 12.61 -15.17 6.48
CA GLN A 170 12.99 -13.89 5.89
C GLN A 170 12.68 -12.70 6.81
N LEU A 171 11.58 -12.74 7.57
CA LEU A 171 11.24 -11.68 8.53
C LEU A 171 12.08 -11.72 9.81
N LEU A 172 12.64 -12.88 10.18
CA LEU A 172 13.51 -13.02 11.36
C LEU A 172 14.93 -12.49 11.11
N ASN A 173 15.35 -12.31 9.86
CA ASN A 173 16.69 -11.87 9.49
C ASN A 173 16.92 -10.35 9.65
N GLY A 174 16.07 -9.64 10.40
CA GLY A 174 16.16 -8.19 10.61
C GLY A 174 15.72 -7.75 12.02
N PRO A 175 15.66 -6.42 12.28
CA PRO A 175 15.16 -5.90 13.54
C PRO A 175 13.72 -6.33 13.76
N LEU A 176 13.49 -7.13 14.80
CA LEU A 176 12.21 -7.77 15.04
C LEU A 176 11.47 -7.09 16.19
N GLU A 177 10.33 -6.48 15.87
CA GLU A 177 9.41 -5.96 16.88
C GLU A 177 8.88 -7.11 17.76
N PRO A 178 8.79 -6.93 19.09
CA PRO A 178 8.34 -8.00 20.00
C PRO A 178 6.97 -8.60 19.64
N ALA A 179 6.03 -7.76 19.18
CA ALA A 179 4.71 -8.20 18.75
C ALA A 179 4.76 -9.09 17.49
N LEU A 180 5.66 -8.79 16.55
CA LEU A 180 5.88 -9.62 15.38
C LEU A 180 6.54 -10.94 15.78
N ALA A 181 7.55 -10.91 16.66
CA ALA A 181 8.20 -12.12 17.18
C ALA A 181 7.18 -13.08 17.81
N GLN A 182 6.32 -12.56 18.68
CA GLN A 182 5.28 -13.34 19.35
C GLN A 182 4.26 -13.92 18.35
N ALA A 183 3.87 -13.14 17.33
CA ALA A 183 2.95 -13.62 16.31
C ALA A 183 3.56 -14.75 15.47
N LEU A 184 4.83 -14.63 15.06
CA LEU A 184 5.54 -15.67 14.31
C LEU A 184 5.77 -16.93 15.15
N GLU A 185 6.12 -16.78 16.43
CA GLU A 185 6.28 -17.90 17.35
C GLU A 185 4.96 -18.67 17.52
N ARG A 186 3.85 -17.94 17.69
CA ARG A 186 2.52 -18.54 17.81
C ARG A 186 2.11 -19.26 16.54
N LEU A 187 2.32 -18.64 15.37
CA LEU A 187 2.09 -19.27 14.07
C LEU A 187 2.91 -20.55 13.91
N ASN A 188 4.17 -20.53 14.37
CA ASN A 188 5.02 -21.70 14.34
C ASN A 188 4.47 -22.84 15.21
N LYS A 189 4.19 -22.57 16.49
CA LYS A 189 3.73 -23.58 17.46
C LYS A 189 2.34 -24.14 17.15
N GLU A 190 1.44 -23.33 16.61
CA GLU A 190 0.03 -23.72 16.45
C GLU A 190 -0.34 -24.15 15.02
N VAL A 191 0.51 -23.88 14.02
CA VAL A 191 0.25 -24.22 12.61
C VAL A 191 1.38 -25.02 11.96
N LEU A 192 2.65 -24.61 12.12
CA LEU A 192 3.77 -25.20 11.37
C LEU A 192 4.39 -26.42 12.05
N ASP A 193 4.63 -26.33 13.35
CA ASP A 193 5.37 -27.29 14.18
C ASP A 193 4.43 -28.00 15.16
N THR A 194 3.32 -28.51 14.62
CA THR A 194 2.35 -29.28 15.38
C THR A 194 1.81 -30.45 14.56
N PRO A 195 1.60 -31.63 15.17
CA PRO A 195 0.98 -32.76 14.49
C PRO A 195 -0.50 -32.54 14.16
N GLN A 196 -1.12 -31.52 14.78
CA GLN A 196 -2.49 -31.08 14.50
C GLN A 196 -2.57 -29.56 14.65
N VAL A 197 -3.08 -28.89 13.63
CA VAL A 197 -3.30 -27.43 13.65
C VAL A 197 -4.25 -27.06 14.79
N ARG A 198 -3.85 -26.06 15.59
CA ARG A 198 -4.60 -25.60 16.77
C ARG A 198 -5.18 -24.19 16.61
N LEU A 199 -4.60 -23.41 15.71
CA LEU A 199 -5.07 -22.06 15.40
C LEU A 199 -6.15 -22.13 14.32
N SER A 200 -7.33 -21.53 14.56
CA SER A 200 -8.37 -21.45 13.54
C SER A 200 -8.00 -20.47 12.42
N PRO A 201 -8.60 -20.59 11.22
CA PRO A 201 -8.44 -19.62 10.14
C PRO A 201 -8.70 -18.17 10.59
N GLU A 202 -9.76 -17.94 11.37
CA GLU A 202 -10.11 -16.63 11.94
C GLU A 202 -9.04 -16.15 12.94
N GLY A 203 -8.55 -17.06 13.79
CA GLY A 203 -7.48 -16.77 14.74
C GLY A 203 -6.18 -16.40 14.05
N CYS A 204 -5.83 -17.09 12.95
CA CYS A 204 -4.66 -16.78 12.14
C CYS A 204 -4.81 -15.44 11.42
N TYR A 205 -6.01 -15.11 10.94
CA TYR A 205 -6.29 -13.81 10.35
C TYR A 205 -6.11 -12.69 11.38
N ALA A 206 -6.67 -12.86 12.58
CA ALA A 206 -6.60 -11.89 13.67
C ALA A 206 -5.18 -11.72 14.21
N LEU A 207 -4.36 -12.78 14.20
CA LEU A 207 -2.98 -12.77 14.71
C LEU A 207 -2.09 -11.74 14.00
N LEU A 208 -2.25 -11.59 12.67
CA LEU A 208 -1.37 -10.74 11.86
C LEU A 208 -2.00 -9.40 11.46
N THR A 209 -3.32 -9.26 11.61
CA THR A 209 -4.03 -8.04 11.18
C THR A 209 -3.56 -6.78 11.92
N PRO A 210 -3.40 -6.77 13.26
CA PRO A 210 -2.89 -5.59 13.97
C PRO A 210 -1.49 -5.14 13.51
N LEU A 211 -0.62 -6.09 13.15
CA LEU A 211 0.74 -5.82 12.68
C LEU A 211 0.77 -5.17 11.29
N ILE A 212 -0.17 -5.59 10.44
CA ILE A 212 -0.38 -5.01 9.10
C ILE A 212 -0.99 -3.61 9.23
N ASP A 213 -2.04 -3.48 10.04
CA ASP A 213 -2.75 -2.21 10.24
C ASP A 213 -1.82 -1.14 10.85
N ALA A 214 -0.99 -1.50 11.84
CA ALA A 214 -0.02 -0.57 12.42
C ALA A 214 1.00 -0.04 11.39
N ARG A 215 1.51 -0.91 10.51
CA ARG A 215 2.45 -0.51 9.45
C ARG A 215 1.77 0.35 8.37
N LEU A 216 0.52 0.05 8.04
CA LEU A 216 -0.28 0.87 7.12
C LEU A 216 -0.56 2.26 7.70
N GLU A 217 -0.93 2.38 8.97
CA GLU A 217 -1.13 3.68 9.63
C GLU A 217 0.16 4.50 9.69
N ALA A 218 1.31 3.86 9.93
CA ALA A 218 2.61 4.53 9.89
C ALA A 218 2.99 5.02 8.48
N LEU A 219 2.55 4.32 7.43
CA LEU A 219 2.82 4.68 6.04
C LEU A 219 1.93 5.84 5.55
N ARG A 220 0.66 5.89 5.96
CA ARG A 220 -0.32 6.90 5.51
C ARG A 220 0.15 8.37 5.56
N PRO A 221 0.80 8.89 6.61
CA PRO A 221 1.29 10.27 6.60
C PRO A 221 2.38 10.50 5.54
N LEU A 222 3.17 9.49 5.22
CA LEU A 222 4.24 9.57 4.22
C LEU A 222 3.71 9.62 2.78
N VAL A 223 2.44 9.27 2.56
CA VAL A 223 1.74 9.36 1.28
C VAL A 223 0.92 10.65 1.18
N ARG A 224 1.26 11.67 1.97
CA ARG A 224 0.65 13.01 1.91
C ARG A 224 1.70 14.06 1.54
N LEU A 225 1.25 15.18 0.96
CA LEU A 225 2.05 16.40 0.96
C LEU A 225 2.01 16.97 2.38
N GLU A 226 3.17 17.06 3.03
CA GLU A 226 3.31 18.04 4.10
C GLU A 226 3.11 19.41 3.45
N ARG A 227 2.05 20.12 3.81
CA ARG A 227 2.01 21.56 3.55
C ARG A 227 3.13 22.15 4.38
N THR A 228 4.28 22.38 3.78
CA THR A 228 5.28 23.30 4.34
C THR A 228 4.52 24.58 4.67
N LYS A 229 4.41 24.91 5.96
CA LYS A 229 3.98 26.24 6.38
C LYS A 229 4.93 27.20 5.68
N SER A 230 4.48 27.79 4.59
CA SER A 230 5.16 28.92 3.98
C SER A 230 5.32 29.94 5.09
N SER A 231 6.57 30.19 5.46
CA SER A 231 6.97 31.21 6.40
C SER A 231 6.25 32.52 6.09
N THR A 232 5.24 32.85 6.88
CA THR A 232 4.77 34.22 7.04
C THR A 232 5.85 34.97 7.81
N SER A 233 6.94 35.29 7.12
CA SER A 233 7.95 36.24 7.58
C SER A 233 8.29 37.13 6.40
N ALA A 234 7.40 38.09 6.16
CA ALA A 234 7.64 39.28 5.34
C ALA A 234 6.57 40.31 5.69
N ALA A 235 6.84 41.11 6.73
CA ALA A 235 6.51 42.54 6.84
C ALA A 235 6.69 43.00 8.29
N ALA A 236 7.93 42.94 8.79
CA ALA A 236 8.46 44.06 9.56
C ALA A 236 9.16 44.95 8.55
N CYS A 237 8.65 46.17 8.35
CA CYS A 237 9.29 47.40 7.84
C CYS A 237 8.21 48.29 7.22
N GLY A 238 7.94 49.43 7.88
CA GLY A 238 7.03 50.48 7.44
C GLY A 238 6.38 51.16 8.63
#